data_AF-A0A6G6YRG6-F1
#
_entry.id   AF-A0A6G6YRG6-F1
#
_cell.length_a   1.000
_cell.length_b   1.000
_cell.length_c   1.000
_cell.angle_alpha   90.00
_cell.angle_beta   90.00
_cell.angle_gamma   90.00
#
_symmetry.space_group_name_H-M   'P 1'
#
loop_
_entity.id
_entity.type
_entity.pdbx_description
1 polymer ?
#
loop_
_entity_poly.entity_id
_entity_poly.type
_entity_poly.pdbx_seq_one_letter_code
_entity_poly.pdbx_strand_id
1 'polypeptide(L)'
;MLALLGIYKAKASSVSGDPKSVKVGYSFVDGAHFFVGKDVNTLGLCVAHPKMEVAYHEAQAVLEKLYYLNNGSKKKFVMAMPFEQFAKWASTVNSPPTPQIKVQKMVSDVTFEMAEAA
;
A
#
# COMPACT_ATOMS: atom_id res chain seq x y z
N MET A 1 9.87 -0.90 48.03
CA MET A 1 8.78 -0.21 47.31
C MET A 1 9.11 -0.30 45.81
N LEU A 2 8.67 -1.37 45.14
CA LEU A 2 8.98 -1.67 43.73
C LEU A 2 7.72 -1.38 42.89
N ALA A 3 7.81 -0.41 41.98
CA ALA A 3 6.73 -0.07 41.07
C ALA A 3 6.90 -0.81 39.73
N LEU A 4 5.82 -1.46 39.32
CA LEU A 4 5.67 -2.32 38.15
C LEU A 4 5.95 -1.58 36.82
N LEU A 5 6.93 -2.08 36.06
CA LEU A 5 7.04 -1.84 34.63
C LEU A 5 5.94 -2.65 33.92
N GLY A 6 4.87 -1.96 33.53
CA GLY A 6 3.82 -2.52 32.69
C GLY A 6 4.36 -2.90 31.32
N ILE A 7 4.59 -4.19 31.11
CA ILE A 7 4.90 -4.76 29.80
C ILE A 7 3.60 -4.66 28.98
N TYR A 8 3.49 -3.64 28.13
CA TYR A 8 2.50 -3.62 27.06
C TYR A 8 2.81 -4.78 26.11
N LYS A 9 2.17 -5.92 26.36
CA LYS A 9 2.12 -7.03 25.41
C LYS A 9 1.21 -6.56 24.27
N ALA A 10 1.82 -5.88 23.28
CA ALA A 10 1.14 -5.57 22.04
C ALA A 10 0.64 -6.90 21.47
N LYS A 11 -0.69 -7.07 21.49
CA LYS A 11 -1.34 -8.16 20.80
C LYS A 11 -1.12 -7.88 19.32
N ALA A 12 -0.12 -8.53 18.74
CA ALA A 12 0.05 -8.61 17.31
C ALA A 12 -1.23 -9.24 16.77
N SER A 13 -2.13 -8.39 16.30
CA SER A 13 -3.24 -8.82 15.46
C SER A 13 -2.60 -9.52 14.28
N SER A 14 -2.70 -10.84 14.25
CA SER A 14 -2.32 -11.66 13.12
C SER A 14 -3.22 -11.28 11.95
N VAL A 15 -2.85 -10.22 11.24
CA VAL A 15 -3.32 -9.99 9.87
C VAL A 15 -2.54 -10.99 9.05
N SER A 16 -3.23 -12.06 8.66
CA SER A 16 -2.75 -13.07 7.73
C SER A 16 -2.46 -12.41 6.38
N GLY A 17 -1.28 -11.79 6.26
CA GLY A 17 -0.71 -11.50 4.96
C GLY A 17 -0.25 -12.83 4.40
N ASP A 18 -0.84 -13.27 3.29
CA ASP A 18 -0.24 -14.35 2.51
C ASP A 18 1.22 -13.98 2.24
N PRO A 19 2.20 -14.85 2.52
CA PRO A 19 3.63 -14.55 2.34
C PRO A 19 4.03 -14.33 0.87
N LYS A 20 3.06 -14.26 -0.05
CA LYS A 20 3.21 -14.13 -1.50
C LYS A 20 2.60 -12.84 -2.06
N SER A 21 1.85 -12.07 -1.27
CA SER A 21 1.22 -10.84 -1.76
C SER A 21 1.14 -9.77 -0.67
N VAL A 22 1.09 -8.50 -1.08
CA VAL A 22 0.91 -7.40 -0.14
C VAL A 22 -0.13 -6.40 -0.63
N LYS A 23 -0.86 -5.81 0.32
CA LYS A 23 -1.90 -4.83 0.03
C LYS A 23 -1.37 -3.41 0.24
N VAL A 24 -1.68 -2.56 -0.72
CA VAL A 24 -1.34 -1.14 -0.73
C VAL A 24 -2.62 -0.35 -0.97
N GLY A 25 -2.88 0.66 -0.15
CA GLY A 25 -4.02 1.55 -0.35
C GLY A 25 -3.79 2.48 -1.54
N TYR A 26 -4.83 2.68 -2.34
CA TYR A 26 -4.83 3.66 -3.43
C TYR A 26 -5.88 4.75 -3.21
N SER A 27 -5.53 5.99 -3.55
CA SER A 27 -6.46 7.13 -3.53
C SER A 27 -6.05 8.20 -4.55
N PHE A 28 -7.02 8.97 -5.05
CA PHE A 28 -6.76 10.17 -5.85
C PHE A 28 -7.25 11.40 -5.07
N VAL A 29 -6.32 12.27 -4.69
CA VAL A 29 -6.57 13.45 -3.84
C VAL A 29 -5.84 14.64 -4.44
N ASP A 30 -6.54 15.77 -4.57
CA ASP A 30 -5.98 17.06 -5.02
C ASP A 30 -5.13 16.97 -6.31
N GLY A 31 -5.59 16.17 -7.27
CA GLY A 31 -4.90 16.02 -8.56
C GLY A 31 -3.71 15.07 -8.55
N ALA A 32 -3.48 14.34 -7.45
CA ALA A 32 -2.39 13.38 -7.31
C ALA A 32 -2.88 11.97 -6.95
N HIS A 33 -2.19 10.97 -7.49
CA HIS A 33 -2.38 9.56 -7.20
C HIS A 33 -1.49 9.14 -6.04
N PHE A 34 -2.11 8.62 -4.99
CA PHE A 34 -1.46 8.17 -3.76
C PHE A 34 -1.47 6.65 -3.66
N PHE A 35 -0.32 6.08 -3.34
CA PHE A 35 -0.15 4.70 -2.91
C PHE A 35 0.44 4.69 -1.50
N VAL A 36 -0.27 4.07 -0.55
CA VAL A 36 0.11 4.07 0.87
C VAL A 36 0.13 2.65 1.41
N GLY A 37 1.25 2.24 2.00
CA GLY A 37 1.38 0.95 2.67
C GLY A 37 0.50 0.89 3.92
N LYS A 38 -0.21 -0.22 4.10
CA LYS A 38 -1.08 -0.46 5.27
C LYS A 38 -0.56 -1.57 6.19
N ASP A 39 0.36 -2.39 5.68
CA ASP A 39 0.84 -3.59 6.35
C ASP A 39 2.25 -3.37 6.92
N VAL A 40 2.61 -4.15 7.95
CA VAL A 40 3.96 -4.12 8.55
C VAL A 40 5.05 -4.40 7.50
N ASN A 41 4.75 -5.22 6.49
CA ASN A 41 5.67 -5.54 5.40
C ASN A 41 5.87 -4.38 4.40
N THR A 42 4.96 -3.40 4.38
CA THR A 42 5.00 -2.23 3.49
C THR A 42 5.04 -0.91 4.25
N LEU A 43 5.42 -1.00 5.52
CA LEU A 43 5.52 0.13 6.41
C LEU A 43 6.50 1.16 5.82
N GLY A 44 6.02 2.40 5.68
CA GLY A 44 6.77 3.50 5.05
C GLY A 44 6.49 3.70 3.56
N LEU A 45 5.70 2.87 2.89
CA LEU A 45 5.33 3.11 1.49
C LEU A 45 4.40 4.32 1.42
N CYS A 46 4.89 5.38 0.77
CA CYS A 46 4.11 6.54 0.37
C CYS A 46 4.63 7.03 -0.98
N VAL A 47 3.81 6.89 -2.02
CA VAL A 47 4.10 7.41 -3.35
C VAL A 47 2.96 8.33 -3.74
N ALA A 48 3.28 9.55 -4.16
CA ALA A 48 2.31 10.55 -4.58
C ALA A 48 2.80 11.19 -5.89
N HIS A 49 2.00 11.12 -6.95
CA HIS A 49 2.36 11.74 -8.22
C HIS A 49 1.13 12.14 -9.07
N PRO A 50 1.16 13.29 -9.80
CA PRO A 50 0.02 13.72 -10.62
C PRO A 50 -0.32 12.80 -11.79
N LYS A 51 0.70 12.15 -12.37
CA LYS A 51 0.52 11.16 -13.44
C LYS A 51 0.34 9.76 -12.85
N MET A 52 -0.80 9.12 -13.14
CA MET A 52 -1.16 7.79 -12.65
C MET A 52 -0.11 6.72 -12.98
N GLU A 53 0.35 6.69 -14.22
CA GLU A 53 1.32 5.69 -14.69
C GLU A 53 2.64 5.77 -13.92
N VAL A 54 3.13 6.99 -13.67
CA VAL A 54 4.33 7.21 -12.86
C VAL A 54 4.08 6.74 -11.42
N ALA A 55 2.97 7.14 -10.79
CA ALA A 55 2.65 6.69 -9.43
C ALA A 55 2.56 5.15 -9.33
N TYR A 56 1.97 4.51 -10.34
CA TYR A 56 1.81 3.06 -10.45
C TYR A 56 3.17 2.35 -10.50
N HIS A 57 4.10 2.80 -11.34
CA HIS A 57 5.43 2.17 -11.45
C HIS A 57 6.35 2.52 -10.27
N GLU A 58 6.30 3.74 -9.77
CA GLU A 58 7.07 4.16 -8.59
C GLU A 58 6.65 3.38 -7.33
N ALA A 59 5.34 3.08 -7.18
CA ALA A 59 4.86 2.26 -6.08
C ALA A 59 5.50 0.86 -6.07
N GLN A 60 5.69 0.23 -7.24
CA GLN A 60 6.38 -1.06 -7.35
C GLN A 60 7.85 -0.93 -6.93
N ALA A 61 8.58 0.06 -7.48
CA ALA A 61 10.00 0.25 -7.20
C ALA A 61 10.29 0.60 -5.73
N VAL A 62 9.45 1.44 -5.12
CA VAL A 62 9.58 1.81 -3.70
C VAL A 62 9.24 0.61 -2.81
N LEU A 63 8.23 -0.17 -3.16
CA LEU A 63 7.86 -1.37 -2.43
C LEU A 63 8.98 -2.41 -2.39
N GLU A 64 9.66 -2.66 -3.52
CA GLU A 64 10.82 -3.56 -3.58
C GLU A 64 11.95 -3.11 -2.65
N LYS A 65 12.26 -1.81 -2.65
CA LYS A 65 13.29 -1.22 -1.78
C LYS A 65 12.90 -1.35 -0.31
N LEU A 66 11.67 -0.99 0.05
CA LEU A 66 11.18 -1.07 1.43
C LEU A 66 11.15 -2.50 1.94
N TYR A 67 10.73 -3.44 1.10
CA TYR A 67 10.71 -4.85 1.49
C TYR A 67 12.12 -5.38 1.79
N TYR A 68 13.12 -5.01 0.98
CA TYR A 68 14.52 -5.33 1.24
C TYR A 68 15.03 -4.71 2.53
N LEU A 69 14.74 -3.43 2.79
CA LEU A 69 15.15 -2.74 4.01
C LEU A 69 14.51 -3.34 5.26
N ASN A 70 13.25 -3.76 5.19
CA ASN A 70 12.49 -4.28 6.32
C ASN A 70 12.79 -5.76 6.63
N ASN A 71 13.10 -6.58 5.60
CA ASN A 71 13.21 -8.04 5.74
C ASN A 71 14.55 -8.63 5.29
N GLY A 72 15.49 -7.80 4.82
CA GLY A 72 16.80 -8.25 4.30
C GLY A 72 16.73 -9.08 3.01
N SER A 73 15.53 -9.27 2.44
CA SER A 73 15.29 -10.16 1.29
C SER A 73 14.97 -9.35 0.03
N LYS A 74 15.70 -9.59 -1.05
CA LYS A 74 15.38 -9.00 -2.35
C LYS A 74 14.23 -9.78 -2.99
N LYS A 75 13.15 -9.08 -3.29
CA LYS A 75 11.97 -9.64 -3.97
C LYS A 75 11.50 -8.64 -5.01
N LYS A 76 11.04 -9.16 -6.15
CA LYS A 76 10.44 -8.36 -7.21
C LYS A 76 8.95 -8.26 -6.95
N PHE A 77 8.39 -7.07 -7.06
CA PHE A 77 6.96 -6.85 -6.90
C PHE A 77 6.35 -6.40 -8.21
N VAL A 78 5.25 -7.05 -8.58
CA VAL A 78 4.44 -6.65 -9.72
C VAL A 78 3.03 -6.43 -9.20
N MET A 79 2.35 -5.38 -9.66
CA MET A 79 0.93 -5.27 -9.36
C MET A 79 0.17 -6.44 -10.00
N ALA A 80 -0.74 -7.05 -9.23
CA ALA A 80 -1.55 -8.16 -9.71
C ALA A 80 -2.38 -7.78 -10.96
N MET A 81 -2.67 -6.48 -11.12
CA MET A 81 -3.49 -5.95 -12.18
C MET A 81 -2.68 -5.13 -13.19
N PRO A 82 -2.86 -5.42 -14.50
CA PRO A 82 -2.59 -4.57 -15.65
C PRO A 82 -2.53 -3.07 -15.40
N PHE A 83 -1.56 -2.28 -15.89
CA PHE A 83 -1.74 -0.81 -15.83
C PHE A 83 -3.05 -0.36 -16.50
N GLU A 84 -3.39 -0.90 -17.67
CA GLU A 84 -4.64 -0.56 -18.37
C GLU A 84 -5.89 -0.94 -17.57
N GLN A 85 -5.86 -2.10 -16.90
CA GLN A 85 -6.96 -2.56 -16.05
C GLN A 85 -7.05 -1.70 -14.78
N PHE A 86 -5.89 -1.33 -14.21
CA PHE A 86 -5.80 -0.46 -13.05
C PHE A 86 -6.34 0.93 -13.38
N ALA A 87 -5.99 1.50 -14.52
CA ALA A 87 -6.48 2.82 -14.94
C ALA A 87 -8.01 2.81 -15.10
N LYS A 88 -8.56 1.76 -15.71
CA LYS A 88 -10.01 1.56 -15.80
C LYS A 88 -10.64 1.44 -14.42
N TRP A 89 -10.11 0.59 -13.55
CA TRP A 89 -10.61 0.42 -12.20
C TRP A 89 -10.51 1.73 -11.36
N ALA A 90 -9.38 2.42 -11.42
CA ALA A 90 -9.11 3.66 -10.71
C ALA A 90 -10.11 4.78 -11.07
N SER A 91 -10.58 4.79 -12.32
CA SER A 91 -11.63 5.70 -12.78
C SER A 91 -13.01 5.39 -12.17
N THR A 92 -13.27 4.12 -11.82
CA THR A 92 -14.55 3.71 -11.21
C THR A 92 -14.61 4.02 -9.70
N VAL A 93 -13.48 3.91 -8.99
CA VAL A 93 -13.44 4.07 -7.52
C VAL A 93 -13.25 5.51 -7.04
N ASN A 94 -12.70 6.40 -7.88
CA ASN A 94 -12.53 7.83 -7.55
C ASN A 94 -13.61 8.72 -8.19
N SER A 95 -14.75 8.17 -8.60
CA SER A 95 -15.90 8.99 -8.98
C SER A 95 -16.26 9.90 -7.79
N PRO A 96 -16.32 11.24 -7.97
CA PRO A 96 -16.51 12.14 -6.85
C PRO A 96 -17.84 11.83 -6.15
N PRO A 97 -17.86 11.53 -4.84
CA PRO A 97 -19.08 11.62 -4.09
C PRO A 97 -19.52 13.10 -4.08
N THR A 98 -20.80 13.32 -4.33
CA THR A 98 -21.53 14.60 -4.20
C THR A 98 -21.01 15.39 -2.98
N PRO A 99 -20.84 16.73 -3.06
CA PRO A 99 -20.06 17.49 -2.09
C PRO A 99 -20.70 17.44 -0.71
N GLN A 100 -20.25 16.50 0.11
CA GLN A 100 -20.36 16.54 1.56
C GLN A 100 -19.00 16.19 2.12
N ILE A 101 -18.42 17.13 2.86
CA ILE A 101 -17.21 16.93 3.65
C ILE A 101 -17.49 15.81 4.65
N LYS A 102 -17.17 14.58 4.26
CA LYS A 102 -17.03 13.44 5.14
C LYS A 102 -15.65 12.88 4.85
N VAL A 103 -14.80 12.89 5.87
CA VAL A 103 -13.51 12.18 5.97
C VAL A 103 -13.43 11.09 4.89
N GLN A 104 -12.66 11.35 3.83
CA GLN A 104 -12.47 10.39 2.74
C GLN A 104 -11.86 9.12 3.35
N LYS A 105 -12.73 8.15 3.60
CA LYS A 105 -12.35 6.80 3.99
C LYS A 105 -11.43 6.29 2.88
N MET A 106 -10.20 5.84 3.19
CA MET A 106 -9.31 5.19 2.20
C MET A 106 -10.12 4.18 1.39
N VAL A 107 -10.34 4.43 0.10
CA VAL A 107 -11.48 3.82 -0.59
C VAL A 107 -11.18 2.40 -1.08
N SER A 108 -9.93 1.99 -1.35
CA SER A 108 -9.68 0.62 -1.84
C SER A 108 -8.25 0.12 -1.66
N ASP A 109 -8.11 -1.20 -1.48
CA ASP A 109 -6.83 -1.93 -1.46
C ASP A 109 -6.46 -2.42 -2.87
N VAL A 110 -5.18 -2.30 -3.22
CA VAL A 110 -4.57 -2.85 -4.44
C VAL A 110 -3.56 -3.92 -4.02
N THR A 111 -3.53 -5.04 -4.72
CA THR A 111 -2.64 -6.17 -4.41
C THR A 111 -1.40 -6.16 -5.30
N PHE A 112 -0.24 -6.30 -4.67
CA PHE A 112 1.05 -6.55 -5.32
C PHE A 112 1.43 -8.01 -5.09
N GLU A 113 1.81 -8.71 -6.14
CA GLU A 113 2.29 -10.08 -6.09
C GLU A 113 3.82 -10.11 -6.06
N MET A 114 4.36 -11.04 -5.27
CA MET A 114 5.79 -11.31 -5.20
C MET A 114 6.20 -12.24 -6.34
N ALA A 115 7.10 -11.78 -7.19
CA ALA A 115 7.80 -12.63 -8.13
C ALA A 115 9.18 -13.02 -7.55
N GLU A 116 9.57 -14.28 -7.79
CA GLU A 116 10.93 -14.73 -7.52
C GLU A 116 11.88 -14.02 -8.49
N ALA A 117 12.96 -13.42 -7.96
CA ALA A 117 13.98 -12.84 -8.80
C ALA A 117 14.76 -13.99 -9.46
N ALA A 118 14.76 -14.01 -10.79
CA ALA A 118 15.58 -14.92 -11.59
C ALA A 118 17.08 -14.59 -11.44
#